data_AF-A0A0U3BTI7-F1
#
_entry.id   AF-A0A0U3BTI7-F1
#
_cell.length_a   1.000
_cell.length_b   1.000
_cell.length_c   1.000
_cell.angle_alpha   90.00
_cell.angle_beta   90.00
_cell.angle_gamma   90.00
#
_symmetry.space_group_name_H-M   'P 1'
#
loop_
_entity.id
_entity.type
_entity.pdbx_description
1 polymer ?
#
loop_
_entity_poly.entity_id
_entity_poly.type
_entity_poly.pdbx_seq_one_letter_code
_entity_poly.pdbx_strand_id
1 'polypeptide(L)' 'MADTHTPEIQAARGRKGGKVGGAKSKRGSVEDSARSLKPWEALGISRAWYYRQKKNGVIE' A
#
# COMPACT_ATOMS: atom_id res chain seq x y z
N MET A 1 16.40 25.63 24.19
CA MET A 1 15.39 25.04 23.27
C MET A 1 15.17 23.60 23.70
N ALA A 2 13.94 23.19 24.01
CA ALA A 2 13.68 21.80 24.37
C ALA A 2 13.88 20.91 23.13
N ASP A 3 14.58 19.78 23.30
CA ASP A 3 14.92 18.90 22.19
C ASP A 3 13.67 18.09 21.77
N THR A 4 12.95 18.57 20.76
CA THR A 4 11.67 17.99 20.34
C THR A 4 11.82 16.75 19.46
N HIS A 5 13.06 16.31 19.20
CA HIS A 5 13.40 15.20 18.32
C HIS A 5 13.88 13.97 19.07
N THR A 6 13.50 13.81 20.34
CA THR A 6 13.73 12.54 21.01
C THR A 6 12.87 11.42 20.40
N PRO A 7 13.38 10.17 20.38
CA PRO A 7 12.64 9.03 19.86
C PRO A 7 11.25 8.87 20.49
N GLU A 8 11.10 9.18 21.77
CA GLU A 8 9.85 9.08 22.52
C GLU A 8 8.80 10.06 22.01
N ILE A 9 9.20 11.31 21.73
CA ILE A 9 8.32 12.35 21.19
C ILE A 9 7.86 11.98 19.78
N GLN A 10 8.76 11.46 18.94
CA GLN A 10 8.42 11.01 17.59
C GLN A 10 7.48 9.79 17.60
N ALA A 11 7.73 8.83 18.49
CA ALA A 11 6.86 7.66 18.66
C ALA A 11 5.44 8.04 19.10
N ALA A 12 5.31 8.99 20.04
CA ALA A 12 4.01 9.49 20.49
C ALA A 12 3.23 10.19 19.35
N ARG A 13 3.92 11.03 18.56
CA ARG A 13 3.34 11.70 17.38
C ARG A 13 2.92 10.69 16.32
N GLY A 14 3.76 9.70 16.02
CA GLY A 14 3.47 8.63 15.07
C GLY A 14 2.26 7.79 15.47
N ARG A 15 2.12 7.42 16.74
CA ARG A 15 0.95 6.69 17.26
C ARG A 15 -0.34 7.48 17.10
N LYS A 16 -0.32 8.78 17.44
CA LYS A 16 -1.49 9.67 17.27
C LYS A 16 -1.85 9.85 15.79
N GLY A 17 -0.86 10.10 14.94
CA GLY A 17 -1.03 10.24 13.49
C GLY A 17 -1.50 8.95 12.82
N GLY A 18 -1.01 7.80 13.27
CA GLY A 18 -1.39 6.47 12.79
C GLY A 18 -2.76 6.01 13.28
N LYS A 19 -3.22 6.41 14.48
CA LYS A 19 -4.59 6.10 14.93
C LYS A 19 -5.64 6.91 14.16
N VAL A 20 -5.33 8.17 13.82
CA VAL A 20 -6.22 9.04 13.04
C VAL A 20 -6.12 8.76 11.53
N GLY A 21 -4.93 8.43 11.02
CA GLY A 21 -4.66 8.15 9.60
C GLY A 21 -4.56 6.66 9.21
N GLY A 22 -4.69 5.75 10.17
CA GLY A 22 -4.59 4.30 9.94
C GLY A 22 -5.92 3.65 9.59
N ALA A 23 -7.05 4.27 9.95
CA ALA A 23 -8.37 3.83 9.51
C ALA A 23 -8.57 4.02 7.99
N LYS A 24 -7.87 5.00 7.41
CA LYS A 24 -7.81 5.24 5.96
C LYS A 24 -6.47 5.91 5.67
N SER A 25 -5.55 5.18 5.04
CA SER A 25 -4.27 5.73 4.58
C SER A 25 -4.51 7.07 3.89
N LYS A 26 -3.78 8.11 4.29
CA LYS A 26 -3.77 9.39 3.55
C LYS A 26 -3.18 9.24 2.14
N ARG A 27 -2.41 8.18 1.90
CA ARG A 27 -1.92 7.83 0.56
C ARG A 27 -3.08 7.17 -0.20
N GLY A 28 -3.47 7.76 -1.32
CA GLY A 28 -4.47 7.20 -2.23
C GLY A 28 -3.99 5.91 -2.92
N SER A 29 -4.86 5.30 -3.71
CA SER A 29 -4.47 4.22 -4.63
C SER A 29 -3.50 4.77 -5.67
N VAL A 30 -2.41 4.04 -5.93
CA VAL A 30 -1.50 4.36 -7.03
C VAL A 30 -2.20 3.98 -8.34
N GLU A 31 -2.45 4.96 -9.20
CA GLU A 31 -3.24 4.78 -10.45
C GLU A 31 -2.61 3.78 -11.40
N ASP A 32 -1.28 3.81 -11.54
CA ASP A 32 -0.53 2.91 -12.42
C ASP A 32 -0.24 1.53 -11.80
N SER A 33 -0.76 1.25 -10.60
CA SER A 33 -0.56 -0.06 -9.99
C SER A 33 -1.44 -1.11 -10.66
N ALA A 34 -0.94 -2.35 -10.76
CA ALA A 34 -1.73 -3.49 -11.24
C ALA A 34 -3.05 -3.69 -10.46
N ARG A 35 -3.14 -3.19 -9.22
CA ARG A 35 -4.37 -3.23 -8.42
C ARG A 35 -5.43 -2.25 -8.92
N SER A 36 -5.01 -1.12 -9.47
CA SER A 36 -5.87 -0.09 -10.05
C SER A 36 -6.22 -0.42 -11.50
N LEU A 37 -5.23 -0.82 -12.30
CA LEU A 37 -5.40 -1.16 -13.72
C LEU A 37 -6.11 -2.51 -13.93
N LYS A 38 -5.99 -3.43 -12.96
CA LYS A 38 -6.61 -4.76 -12.97
C LYS A 38 -6.45 -5.50 -14.31
N PRO A 39 -5.20 -5.76 -14.75
CA PRO A 39 -4.93 -6.39 -16.05
C PRO A 39 -5.60 -7.75 -16.24
N TRP A 40 -5.89 -8.46 -15.13
CA TRP A 40 -6.63 -9.72 -15.17
C TRP A 40 -8.07 -9.59 -15.68
N GLU A 41 -8.73 -8.44 -15.50
CA GLU A 41 -10.07 -8.20 -16.05
C GLU A 41 -10.01 -8.13 -17.58
N ALA A 42 -9.01 -7.43 -18.14
CA ALA A 42 -8.80 -7.35 -19.59
C ALA A 42 -8.40 -8.71 -20.21
N LEU A 43 -7.67 -9.54 -19.47
CA LEU A 43 -7.26 -10.87 -19.88
C LEU A 43 -8.38 -11.94 -19.69
N GLY A 44 -9.51 -11.59 -19.07
CA GLY A 44 -10.63 -12.52 -18.83
C GLY A 44 -10.32 -13.62 -17.80
N ILE A 45 -9.33 -13.40 -16.94
CA ILE A 45 -8.83 -14.37 -15.94
C ILE A 45 -9.09 -13.86 -14.52
N SER A 46 -9.10 -14.77 -13.55
CA SER A 46 -9.17 -14.35 -12.16
C SER A 46 -7.85 -13.68 -11.71
N ARG A 47 -7.97 -12.73 -10.77
CA ARG A 47 -6.82 -12.10 -10.11
C ARG A 47 -5.84 -13.12 -9.51
N ALA A 48 -6.37 -14.18 -8.90
CA ALA A 48 -5.55 -15.23 -8.30
C ALA A 48 -4.71 -15.95 -9.35
N TRP A 49 -5.30 -16.25 -10.51
CA TRP A 49 -4.58 -16.89 -11.61
C TRP A 49 -3.48 -15.97 -12.16
N TYR A 50 -3.77 -14.68 -12.37
CA TYR A 50 -2.77 -13.69 -12.81
C TYR A 50 -1.52 -13.69 -11.91
N TYR A 51 -1.68 -13.58 -10.59
CA TYR A 51 -0.52 -13.57 -9.68
C TYR A 51 0.20 -14.93 -9.58
N ARG A 52 -0.49 -16.06 -9.77
CA ARG A 52 0.15 -17.37 -9.85
C ARG A 52 1.01 -17.49 -11.11
N GLN A 53 0.50 -17.04 -12.25
CA GLN A 53 1.24 -17.05 -13.51
C GLN A 53 2.40 -16.05 -13.50
N LYS A 54 2.20 -14.87 -12.92
CA LYS A 54 3.28 -13.89 -12.70
C LYS A 54 4.40 -14.46 -11.84
N LYS A 55 4.07 -15.18 -10.76
CA LYS A 55 5.07 -15.89 -9.94
C LYS A 55 5.81 -16.98 -10.74
N ASN A 56 5.12 -17.64 -11.66
CA ASN A 56 5.68 -18.67 -12.52
C ASN A 56 6.43 -18.10 -13.75
N GLY A 57 6.49 -16.77 -13.92
CA GLY A 57 7.17 -16.11 -15.05
C GLY A 57 6.43 -16.17 -16.38
N VAL A 58 5.14 -16.52 -16.38
CA VAL A 58 4.35 -16.66 -17.62
C VAL A 58 3.74 -15.34 -18.07
N ILE A 59 3.54 -14.40 -17.14
CA ILE A 59 2.94 -13.08 -17.38
C ILE A 59 3.79 -12.02 -16.67
N GLU A 60 4.10 -10.91 -17.36
CA GLU A 60 4.91 -9.80 -16.85
C GLU A 60 4.11 -8.73 -16.08
#